data_AF-A0A1A9IZG5-F1
#
_entry.id   AF-A0A1A9IZG5-F1
#
_cell.length_a   1.000
_cell.length_b   1.000
_cell.length_c   1.000
_cell.angle_alpha   90.00
_cell.angle_beta   90.00
_cell.angle_gamma   90.00
#
_symmetry.space_group_name_H-M   'P 1'
#
loop_
_entity.id
_entity.type
_entity.pdbx_description
1 polymer ?
#
loop_
_entity_poly.entity_id
_entity_poly.type
_entity_poly.pdbx_seq_one_letter_code
_entity_poly.pdbx_strand_id
1 'polypeptide(L)'
;MTAPEADATEDAGAAGRPAATRPVVERRLHPVTPLRRAWAPVAVLAGWAVHDPGQAQQQLTRLTTAWLLAGLAVLLPAAALYGFLSWWFTHFAVTDTELRIRTGLLFRRTAHIRLERIQAVDVTRPLLGRLAGVAKLKLDVIGTDKKDELAFLGEDDARALRAELLARAAGFSADTAQEVGEAPARELVRVPARVIAVSLLLMGATWGSLLAAVVVPSLLWLATHSLWTVLATALPLLGGAVTSSVGRFVAAYDWTLSESPDGLRIDRGLLDRTHETVPPGRVQTVRIVEPLLWRRWRAPGAGGPGTGRGWVRVELDVAGSSNSVLLPVAPREIAESVISRVLPGVAVPETSSLARPPRGARWCAPVRWRGYGVAVTGTVFAARHGLLRRRLALVPHAKVQSVRLTQGPWERLWGVADVQVDTGANKTVTARLRGTGEAERLLRTQAERSRTGRRDARPDRWMEREGQAAPATGPSEAAGAGQP
;
A
#
# COMPACT_ATOMS: atom_id res chain seq x y z
N MET A 1 -28.41 80.34 -27.99
CA MET A 1 -28.77 79.92 -26.62
C MET A 1 -28.95 78.41 -26.66
N THR A 2 -28.06 77.68 -25.96
CA THR A 2 -28.28 76.37 -25.26
C THR A 2 -29.10 75.29 -25.98
N ALA A 3 -28.69 74.02 -26.18
CA ALA A 3 -27.54 73.18 -25.85
C ALA A 3 -27.73 71.85 -26.66
N PRO A 4 -26.73 70.97 -26.80
CA PRO A 4 -26.73 69.90 -27.79
C PRO A 4 -27.21 68.52 -27.28
N GLU A 5 -27.47 67.69 -28.29
CA GLU A 5 -27.78 66.27 -28.44
C GLU A 5 -26.90 65.29 -27.62
N ALA A 6 -27.48 64.22 -27.08
CA ALA A 6 -26.77 62.98 -26.77
C ALA A 6 -27.73 61.77 -26.67
N ASP A 7 -27.34 60.75 -27.42
CA ASP A 7 -28.01 59.49 -27.71
C ASP A 7 -27.69 58.39 -26.67
N ALA A 8 -28.60 57.41 -26.61
CA ALA A 8 -28.52 56.02 -26.11
C ALA A 8 -27.64 55.62 -24.90
N THR A 9 -28.24 54.93 -23.93
CA THR A 9 -27.65 53.66 -23.43
C THR A 9 -28.69 52.75 -22.76
N GLU A 10 -28.73 51.52 -23.27
CA GLU A 10 -29.57 50.40 -22.89
C GLU A 10 -29.24 49.79 -21.52
N ASP A 11 -30.26 49.08 -21.04
CA ASP A 11 -30.43 48.23 -19.87
C ASP A 11 -29.37 47.11 -19.74
N ALA A 12 -28.61 47.06 -18.64
CA ALA A 12 -27.88 45.86 -18.18
C ALA A 12 -27.27 46.07 -16.77
N GLY A 13 -28.08 45.93 -15.72
CA GLY A 13 -27.67 46.15 -14.33
C GLY A 13 -27.97 45.00 -13.36
N ALA A 14 -27.85 43.74 -13.78
CA ALA A 14 -27.98 42.56 -12.90
C ALA A 14 -26.70 41.70 -12.95
N ALA A 15 -25.55 42.29 -12.60
CA ALA A 15 -24.31 41.56 -12.39
C ALA A 15 -24.34 40.88 -11.02
N GLY A 16 -24.27 39.55 -11.03
CA GLY A 16 -24.22 38.71 -9.84
C GLY A 16 -23.11 39.13 -8.87
N ARG A 17 -23.48 39.21 -7.58
CA ARG A 17 -22.51 39.32 -6.48
C ARG A 17 -21.49 38.18 -6.62
N PRO A 18 -20.17 38.45 -6.61
CA PRO A 18 -19.20 37.38 -6.51
C PRO A 18 -19.46 36.63 -5.20
N ALA A 19 -19.64 35.31 -5.29
CA ALA A 19 -19.73 34.44 -4.12
C ALA A 19 -18.56 34.76 -3.19
N ALA A 20 -18.86 35.15 -1.96
CA ALA A 20 -17.86 35.51 -0.97
C ALA A 20 -16.88 34.34 -0.79
N THR A 21 -15.66 34.50 -1.31
CA THR A 21 -14.56 33.57 -1.07
C THR A 21 -14.35 33.49 0.43
N ARG A 22 -14.74 32.36 1.05
CA ARG A 22 -14.49 32.14 2.48
C ARG A 22 -12.99 32.36 2.74
N PRO A 23 -12.59 33.05 3.82
CA PRO A 23 -11.20 33.28 4.10
C PRO A 23 -10.48 31.93 4.25
N VAL A 24 -9.43 31.73 3.45
CA VAL A 24 -8.59 30.53 3.51
C VAL A 24 -7.90 30.50 4.88
N VAL A 25 -8.38 29.66 5.79
CA VAL A 25 -7.79 29.53 7.13
C VAL A 25 -6.49 28.73 7.01
N GLU A 26 -5.35 29.43 7.05
CA GLU A 26 -4.05 28.79 7.19
C GLU A 26 -3.96 28.12 8.57
N ARG A 27 -3.82 26.79 8.60
CA ARG A 27 -3.66 26.02 9.84
C ARG A 27 -2.20 25.65 10.04
N ARG A 28 -1.76 25.68 11.30
CA ARG A 28 -0.41 25.27 11.71
C ARG A 28 -0.39 23.79 12.09
N LEU A 29 0.79 23.17 11.97
CA LEU A 29 1.00 21.80 12.46
C LEU A 29 1.01 21.76 14.00
N HIS A 30 0.79 20.57 14.57
CA HIS A 30 0.76 20.38 16.01
C HIS A 30 2.12 20.74 16.65
N PRO A 31 2.15 21.38 17.84
CA PRO A 31 3.36 21.86 18.52
C PRO A 31 4.39 20.78 18.93
N VAL A 32 4.09 19.50 18.72
CA VAL A 32 5.01 18.36 19.00
C VAL A 32 5.97 18.08 17.83
N THR A 33 5.68 18.61 16.64
CA THR A 33 6.52 18.48 15.43
C THR A 33 8.00 18.86 15.61
N PRO A 34 8.37 19.93 16.38
CA PRO A 34 9.75 20.31 16.62
C PRO A 34 10.61 19.20 17.22
N LEU A 35 10.09 18.54 18.26
CA LEU A 35 10.84 17.57 19.07
C LEU A 35 11.27 16.36 18.24
N ARG A 36 10.46 15.97 17.24
CA ARG A 36 10.79 14.89 16.33
C ARG A 36 11.67 15.33 15.15
N ARG A 37 11.68 16.58 14.71
CA ARG A 37 12.66 17.00 13.67
C ARG A 37 14.06 17.25 14.27
N ALA A 38 14.14 17.42 15.59
CA ALA A 38 15.40 17.63 16.31
C ALA A 38 16.39 16.45 16.21
N TRP A 39 15.97 15.21 15.94
CA TRP A 39 16.93 14.10 15.78
C TRP A 39 17.60 14.06 14.40
N ALA A 40 17.12 14.80 13.39
CA ALA A 40 17.69 14.74 12.05
C ALA A 40 19.18 15.18 11.98
N PRO A 41 19.62 16.27 12.65
CA PRO A 41 21.04 16.60 12.76
C PRO A 41 21.87 15.51 13.46
N VAL A 42 21.29 14.85 14.48
CA VAL A 42 21.93 13.74 15.20
C VAL A 42 22.16 12.55 14.26
N ALA A 43 21.18 12.24 13.39
CA ALA A 43 21.32 11.16 12.42
C ALA A 43 22.30 11.47 11.29
N VAL A 44 22.43 12.73 10.87
CA VAL A 44 23.47 13.15 9.90
C VAL A 44 24.86 12.94 10.50
N LEU A 45 25.07 13.31 11.77
CA LEU A 45 26.33 13.08 12.46
C LEU A 45 26.63 11.61 12.72
N ALA A 46 25.61 10.83 13.09
CA ALA A 46 25.74 9.38 13.21
C ALA A 46 26.08 8.72 11.86
N GLY A 47 25.45 9.17 10.77
CA GLY A 47 25.75 8.73 9.41
C GLY A 47 27.17 9.08 8.97
N TRP A 48 27.63 10.29 9.30
CA TRP A 48 29.02 10.72 9.06
C TRP A 48 30.02 9.86 9.86
N ALA A 49 29.74 9.59 11.13
CA ALA A 49 30.58 8.74 11.98
C ALA A 49 30.66 7.28 11.49
N VAL A 50 29.61 6.76 10.87
CA VAL A 50 29.58 5.42 10.26
C VAL A 50 30.30 5.38 8.91
N HIS A 51 30.31 6.49 8.17
CA HIS A 51 30.95 6.56 6.87
C HIS A 51 32.49 6.55 6.97
N ASP A 52 33.05 7.17 8.01
CA ASP A 52 34.50 7.22 8.27
C ASP A 52 34.87 6.74 9.70
N PRO A 53 34.82 5.42 9.96
CA PRO A 53 35.04 4.87 11.29
C PRO A 53 36.47 5.13 11.83
N GLY A 54 37.47 5.20 10.95
CA GLY A 54 38.86 5.45 11.32
C GLY A 54 39.13 6.89 11.81
N GLN A 55 38.56 7.89 11.14
CA GLN A 55 38.66 9.29 11.59
C GLN A 55 37.80 9.57 12.84
N ALA A 56 36.59 8.99 12.89
CA ALA A 56 35.73 9.11 14.05
C ALA A 56 36.42 8.55 15.31
N GLN A 57 37.04 7.36 15.22
CA GLN A 57 37.75 6.75 16.33
C GLN A 57 39.00 7.55 16.77
N GLN A 58 39.75 8.14 15.83
CA GLN A 58 40.90 8.99 16.15
C GLN A 58 40.51 10.35 16.77
N GLN A 59 39.38 10.93 16.37
CA GLN A 59 38.86 12.14 17.01
C GLN A 59 38.27 11.84 18.38
N LEU A 60 37.47 10.77 18.53
CA LEU A 60 36.88 10.34 19.80
C LEU A 60 37.92 10.01 20.88
N THR A 61 39.06 9.42 20.50
CA THR A 61 40.16 9.11 21.44
C THR A 61 41.02 10.32 21.81
N ARG A 62 41.00 11.40 21.01
CA ARG A 62 41.66 12.69 21.33
C ARG A 62 40.77 13.65 22.13
N LEU A 63 39.46 13.44 22.13
CA LEU A 63 38.50 14.28 22.84
C LEU A 63 38.45 13.86 24.32
N THR A 64 38.98 14.72 25.20
CA THR A 64 38.73 14.62 26.65
C THR A 64 37.21 14.59 26.90
N THR A 65 36.73 13.91 27.94
CA THR A 65 35.29 13.82 28.29
C THR A 65 34.57 15.19 28.26
N ALA A 66 35.30 16.26 28.58
CA ALA A 66 34.85 17.65 28.50
C ALA A 66 34.44 18.11 27.09
N TRP A 67 35.18 17.75 26.04
CA TRP A 67 34.86 18.13 24.67
C TRP A 67 33.69 17.34 24.08
N LEU A 68 33.52 16.07 24.49
CA LEU A 68 32.32 15.29 24.13
C LEU A 68 31.07 15.87 24.78
N LEU A 69 31.16 16.26 26.06
CA LEU A 69 30.07 16.94 26.76
C LEU A 69 29.78 18.32 26.16
N ALA A 70 30.80 19.11 25.78
CA ALA A 70 30.63 20.38 25.10
C ALA A 70 29.99 20.22 23.72
N GLY A 71 30.40 19.20 22.95
CA GLY A 71 29.79 18.86 21.67
C GLY A 71 28.31 18.50 21.84
N LEU A 72 27.97 17.67 22.82
CA LEU A 72 26.57 17.33 23.15
C LEU A 72 25.77 18.56 23.61
N ALA A 73 26.37 19.43 24.44
CA ALA A 73 25.77 20.65 24.95
C ALA A 73 25.48 21.69 23.87
N VAL A 74 26.23 21.69 22.75
CA VAL A 74 25.95 22.52 21.57
C VAL A 74 24.97 21.81 20.63
N LEU A 75 25.10 20.50 20.48
CA LEU A 75 24.28 19.69 19.58
C LEU A 75 22.81 19.71 19.96
N LEU A 76 22.50 19.46 21.23
CA LEU A 76 21.13 19.39 21.73
C LEU A 76 20.34 20.68 21.50
N PRO A 77 20.84 21.89 21.85
CA PRO A 77 20.13 23.13 21.56
C PRO A 77 20.09 23.45 20.06
N ALA A 78 21.14 23.16 19.28
CA ALA A 78 21.10 23.36 17.83
C ALA A 78 20.03 22.47 17.17
N ALA A 79 19.92 21.22 17.62
CA ALA A 79 18.89 20.27 17.21
C ALA A 79 17.48 20.76 17.60
N ALA A 80 17.30 21.23 18.83
CA ALA A 80 16.02 21.77 19.31
C ALA A 80 15.61 23.04 18.53
N LEU A 81 16.57 23.94 18.29
CA LEU A 81 16.38 25.17 17.52
C LEU A 81 15.98 24.83 16.07
N TYR A 82 16.70 23.91 15.42
CA TYR A 82 16.34 23.43 14.09
C TYR A 82 14.92 22.84 14.05
N GLY A 83 14.56 22.00 15.02
CA GLY A 83 13.22 21.45 15.16
C GLY A 83 12.16 22.55 15.26
N PHE A 84 12.40 23.54 16.13
CA PHE A 84 11.49 24.66 16.38
C PHE A 84 11.29 25.54 15.13
N LEU A 85 12.38 25.98 14.51
CA LEU A 85 12.35 26.74 13.26
C LEU A 85 11.66 25.93 12.15
N SER A 86 11.95 24.64 12.03
CA SER A 86 11.31 23.79 11.02
C SER A 86 9.79 23.70 11.20
N TRP A 87 9.29 23.60 12.43
CA TRP A 87 7.85 23.65 12.72
C TRP A 87 7.25 25.03 12.46
N TRP A 88 7.91 26.10 12.95
CA TRP A 88 7.42 27.48 12.81
C TRP A 88 7.18 27.89 11.35
N PHE A 89 8.01 27.38 10.43
CA PHE A 89 7.89 27.69 9.00
C PHE A 89 7.02 26.72 8.20
N THR A 90 6.43 25.68 8.82
CA THR A 90 5.57 24.72 8.11
C THR A 90 4.09 25.09 8.27
N HIS A 91 3.43 25.44 7.16
CA HIS A 91 2.01 25.85 7.12
C HIS A 91 1.24 25.04 6.09
N PHE A 92 -0.03 24.75 6.37
CA PHE A 92 -0.94 24.14 5.40
C PHE A 92 -2.25 24.91 5.32
N ALA A 93 -2.83 24.94 4.12
CA ALA A 93 -4.13 25.56 3.86
C ALA A 93 -4.96 24.61 3.00
N VAL A 94 -6.18 24.32 3.44
CA VAL A 94 -7.16 23.56 2.67
C VAL A 94 -8.16 24.57 2.11
N THR A 95 -8.26 24.66 0.80
CA THR A 95 -9.29 25.47 0.11
C THR A 95 -10.38 24.55 -0.45
N ASP A 96 -11.39 25.11 -1.11
CA ASP A 96 -12.46 24.31 -1.73
C ASP A 96 -11.99 23.45 -2.91
N THR A 97 -10.85 23.79 -3.54
CA THR A 97 -10.36 23.12 -4.77
C THR A 97 -8.94 22.58 -4.66
N GLU A 98 -8.12 23.11 -3.75
CA GLU A 98 -6.72 22.70 -3.57
C GLU A 98 -6.28 22.65 -2.10
N LEU A 99 -5.43 21.68 -1.82
CA LEU A 99 -4.61 21.59 -0.63
C LEU A 99 -3.24 22.20 -0.93
N ARG A 100 -2.90 23.28 -0.22
CA ARG A 100 -1.60 23.96 -0.31
C ARG A 100 -0.74 23.61 0.89
N ILE A 101 0.44 23.05 0.63
CA ILE A 101 1.41 22.67 1.68
C ILE A 101 2.66 23.51 1.47
N ARG A 102 3.03 24.34 2.45
CA ARG A 102 4.26 25.13 2.44
C ARG A 102 5.22 24.58 3.50
N THR A 103 6.36 24.06 3.06
CA THR A 103 7.38 23.48 3.94
C THR A 103 8.76 24.02 3.58
N GLY A 104 9.60 24.29 4.58
CA GLY A 104 11.02 24.55 4.39
C GLY A 104 11.52 25.75 5.17
N LEU A 105 12.71 25.60 5.76
CA LEU A 105 13.40 26.66 6.50
C LEU A 105 14.36 27.45 5.58
N LEU A 106 15.25 26.73 4.88
CA LEU A 106 16.21 27.27 3.93
C LEU A 106 15.73 27.12 2.47
N PHE A 107 15.24 25.93 2.12
CA PHE A 107 14.68 25.63 0.80
C PHE A 107 13.16 25.57 0.88
N ARG A 108 12.49 26.63 0.40
CA ARG A 108 11.03 26.72 0.41
C ARG A 108 10.43 25.82 -0.66
N ARG A 109 9.59 24.87 -0.27
CA ARG A 109 8.82 24.01 -1.16
C ARG A 109 7.33 24.27 -0.93
N THR A 110 6.63 24.64 -1.99
CA THR A 110 5.17 24.75 -2.01
C THR A 110 4.61 23.64 -2.87
N ALA A 111 3.78 22.77 -2.30
CA ALA A 111 3.02 21.77 -3.03
C ALA A 111 1.57 22.24 -3.16
N HIS A 112 1.09 22.36 -4.39
CA HIS A 112 -0.31 22.62 -4.72
C HIS A 112 -0.95 21.32 -5.19
N ILE A 113 -1.85 20.77 -4.39
CA ILE A 113 -2.50 19.49 -4.66
C ILE A 113 -3.98 19.76 -4.88
N ARG A 114 -4.47 19.62 -6.11
CA ARG A 114 -5.91 19.73 -6.39
C ARG A 114 -6.67 18.61 -5.67
N LEU A 115 -7.75 18.93 -4.97
CA LEU A 115 -8.51 17.96 -4.16
C LEU A 115 -9.08 16.81 -5.02
N GLU A 116 -9.52 17.11 -6.24
CA GLU A 116 -9.95 16.11 -7.24
C GLU A 116 -8.86 15.07 -7.60
N ARG A 117 -7.58 15.40 -7.36
CA ARG A 117 -6.46 14.49 -7.62
C ARG A 117 -6.08 13.67 -6.39
N ILE A 118 -6.69 13.93 -5.24
CA ILE A 118 -6.45 13.13 -4.05
C ILE A 118 -7.23 11.82 -4.20
N GLN A 119 -6.50 10.72 -4.14
CA GLN A 119 -7.04 9.39 -4.36
C GLN A 119 -7.31 8.65 -3.05
N ALA A 120 -6.36 8.70 -2.13
CA ALA A 120 -6.45 8.04 -0.84
C ALA A 120 -5.71 8.87 0.22
N VAL A 121 -6.17 8.76 1.46
CA VAL A 121 -5.60 9.45 2.61
C VAL A 121 -5.35 8.43 3.71
N ASP A 122 -4.09 8.13 3.97
CA ASP A 122 -3.67 7.18 4.99
C ASP A 122 -3.27 7.91 6.27
N VAL A 123 -3.59 7.33 7.42
CA VAL A 123 -3.25 7.90 8.74
C VAL A 123 -2.27 6.96 9.44
N THR A 124 -1.06 7.46 9.70
CA THR A 124 -0.03 6.73 10.45
C THR A 124 0.14 7.35 11.84
N ARG A 125 0.01 6.53 12.87
CA ARG A 125 0.18 6.87 14.28
C ARG A 125 1.47 6.23 14.81
N PRO A 126 2.62 6.92 14.69
CA PRO A 126 3.89 6.40 15.20
C PRO A 126 3.85 6.29 16.72
N LEU A 127 4.64 5.41 17.35
CA LEU A 127 4.61 5.23 18.82
C LEU A 127 4.73 6.53 19.60
N LEU A 128 5.77 7.31 19.30
CA LEU A 128 6.01 8.59 19.94
C LEU A 128 4.89 9.61 19.62
N GLY A 129 4.29 9.50 18.44
CA GLY A 129 3.10 10.28 18.09
C GLY A 129 1.89 9.89 18.94
N ARG A 130 1.67 8.60 19.20
CA ARG A 130 0.57 8.10 20.03
C ARG A 130 0.67 8.57 21.48
N LEU A 131 1.88 8.54 22.04
CA LEU A 131 2.14 9.09 23.37
C LEU A 131 1.92 10.60 23.43
N ALA A 132 2.16 11.30 22.31
CA ALA A 132 2.03 12.74 22.22
C ALA A 132 0.71 13.23 21.61
N GLY A 133 -0.24 12.33 21.27
CA GLY A 133 -1.54 12.67 20.67
C GLY A 133 -1.51 13.12 19.20
N VAL A 134 -0.50 12.72 18.42
CA VAL A 134 -0.24 13.22 17.06
C VAL A 134 -0.19 12.11 16.02
N ALA A 135 -0.77 12.37 14.85
CA ALA A 135 -0.78 11.49 13.68
C ALA A 135 -0.17 12.13 12.42
N LYS A 136 0.28 11.30 11.49
CA LYS A 136 0.79 11.69 10.17
C LYS A 136 -0.21 11.29 9.10
N LEU A 137 -0.58 12.24 8.24
CA LEU A 137 -1.39 12.00 7.04
C LEU A 137 -0.49 11.80 5.83
N LYS A 138 -0.83 10.82 5.00
CA LYS A 138 -0.14 10.51 3.76
C LYS A 138 -1.14 10.54 2.63
N LEU A 139 -0.86 11.35 1.63
CA LEU A 139 -1.77 11.68 0.55
C LEU A 139 -1.28 11.02 -0.74
N ASP A 140 -2.13 10.19 -1.34
CA ASP A 140 -1.88 9.60 -2.65
C ASP A 140 -2.53 10.48 -3.72
N VAL A 141 -1.72 10.97 -4.66
CA VAL A 141 -2.14 11.96 -5.67
C VAL A 141 -1.96 11.40 -7.08
N ILE A 142 -2.92 11.65 -7.98
CA ILE A 142 -2.86 11.19 -9.38
C ILE A 142 -1.64 11.78 -10.11
N GLY A 143 -0.88 10.93 -10.80
CA GLY A 143 0.17 11.35 -11.73
C GLY A 143 1.48 11.76 -11.06
N THR A 144 1.65 11.48 -9.77
CA THR A 144 2.91 11.68 -9.05
C THR A 144 3.34 10.38 -8.37
N ASP A 145 4.57 9.93 -8.66
CA ASP A 145 5.13 8.73 -8.02
C ASP A 145 5.54 9.00 -6.56
N LYS A 146 5.77 10.27 -6.20
CA LYS A 146 6.09 10.68 -4.83
C LYS A 146 4.81 11.04 -4.09
N LYS A 147 4.57 10.36 -2.97
CA LYS A 147 3.49 10.66 -2.04
C LYS A 147 3.82 11.91 -1.25
N ASP A 148 2.90 12.86 -1.21
CA ASP A 148 3.04 14.03 -0.35
C ASP A 148 2.51 13.70 1.05
N GLU A 149 3.26 14.11 2.07
CA GLU A 149 2.99 13.73 3.45
C GLU A 149 2.68 14.98 4.26
N LEU A 150 1.50 15.04 4.87
CA LEU A 150 1.16 16.04 5.87
C LEU A 150 1.47 15.48 7.24
N ALA A 151 2.63 15.83 7.76
CA ALA A 151 3.09 15.28 9.01
C ALA A 151 2.54 16.07 10.21
N PHE A 152 2.05 15.36 11.22
CA PHE A 152 1.87 15.82 12.59
C PHE A 152 0.69 16.78 12.85
N LEU A 153 -0.51 16.25 12.64
CA LEU A 153 -1.78 16.82 13.10
C LEU A 153 -2.17 16.17 14.44
N GLY A 154 -2.94 16.88 15.28
CA GLY A 154 -3.59 16.24 16.44
C GLY A 154 -4.43 15.04 15.98
N GLU A 155 -4.60 14.01 16.80
CA GLU A 155 -5.26 12.78 16.34
C GLU A 155 -6.70 13.01 15.86
N ASP A 156 -7.45 13.84 16.57
CA ASP A 156 -8.81 14.21 16.19
C ASP A 156 -8.83 15.11 14.94
N ASP A 157 -7.90 16.06 14.85
CA ASP A 157 -7.71 16.90 13.66
C ASP A 157 -7.32 16.09 12.43
N ALA A 158 -6.51 15.05 12.60
CA ALA A 158 -6.07 14.14 11.55
C ALA A 158 -7.24 13.32 11.01
N ARG A 159 -8.10 12.81 11.92
CA ARG A 159 -9.32 12.09 11.55
C ARG A 159 -10.33 13.02 10.86
N ALA A 160 -10.55 14.23 11.41
CA ALA A 160 -11.43 15.24 10.83
C ALA A 160 -10.94 15.69 9.44
N LEU A 161 -9.64 16.00 9.30
CA LEU A 161 -9.07 16.42 8.03
C LEU A 161 -9.13 15.30 6.99
N ARG A 162 -8.94 14.05 7.38
CA ARG A 162 -9.13 12.90 6.47
C ARG A 162 -10.57 12.87 5.94
N ALA A 163 -11.57 12.96 6.81
CA ALA A 163 -12.97 12.96 6.42
C ALA A 163 -13.29 14.15 5.49
N GLU A 164 -12.80 15.34 5.83
CA GLU A 164 -12.96 16.57 5.03
C GLU A 164 -12.32 16.43 3.63
N LEU A 165 -11.10 15.90 3.55
CA LEU A 165 -10.40 15.69 2.27
C LEU A 165 -11.10 14.65 1.40
N LEU A 166 -11.55 13.52 1.98
CA LEU A 166 -12.23 12.47 1.23
C LEU A 166 -13.62 12.94 0.76
N ALA A 167 -14.38 13.63 1.60
CA ALA A 167 -15.68 14.16 1.22
C ALA A 167 -15.58 15.20 0.10
N ARG A 168 -14.62 16.14 0.20
CA ARG A 168 -14.39 17.12 -0.88
C ARG A 168 -13.86 16.48 -2.16
N ALA A 169 -12.98 15.48 -2.06
CA ALA A 169 -12.52 14.72 -3.23
C ALA A 169 -13.66 13.95 -3.92
N ALA A 170 -14.67 13.52 -3.15
CA ALA A 170 -15.88 12.88 -3.64
C ALA A 170 -16.99 13.87 -4.08
N GLY A 171 -16.76 15.19 -3.94
CA GLY A 171 -17.71 16.23 -4.34
C GLY A 171 -18.84 16.52 -3.34
N PHE A 172 -18.76 15.99 -2.10
CA PHE A 172 -19.72 16.27 -1.03
C PHE A 172 -19.32 17.52 -0.22
N SER A 173 -20.32 18.25 0.29
CA SER A 173 -20.11 19.37 1.23
C SER A 173 -19.51 18.88 2.56
N ALA A 174 -18.56 19.63 3.11
CA ALA A 174 -17.85 19.27 4.35
C ALA A 174 -18.77 19.05 5.56
N ASP A 175 -19.92 19.74 5.60
CA ASP A 175 -20.90 19.63 6.68
C ASP A 175 -21.57 18.24 6.72
N THR A 176 -21.80 17.62 5.55
CA THR A 176 -22.34 16.25 5.43
C THR A 176 -21.35 15.19 5.90
N ALA A 177 -20.05 15.44 5.76
CA ALA A 177 -18.99 14.52 6.17
C ALA A 177 -18.84 14.45 7.70
N GLN A 178 -19.14 15.55 8.40
CA GLN A 178 -19.06 15.65 9.84
C GLN A 178 -20.27 14.98 10.53
N GLU A 179 -21.44 14.99 9.88
CA GLU A 179 -22.66 14.34 10.37
C GLU A 179 -22.67 12.81 10.18
N VAL A 180 -22.01 12.28 9.14
CA VAL A 180 -22.01 10.84 8.84
C VAL A 180 -21.19 10.00 9.84
N GLY A 181 -20.31 10.63 10.63
CA GLY A 181 -19.46 9.92 11.58
C GLY A 181 -18.53 8.89 10.91
N GLU A 182 -17.64 8.27 11.68
CA GLU A 182 -16.79 7.21 11.15
C GLU A 182 -17.67 5.99 10.85
N ALA A 183 -17.96 5.77 9.57
CA ALA A 183 -18.85 4.69 9.14
C ALA A 183 -18.46 3.34 9.76
N PRO A 184 -19.43 2.56 10.27
CA PRO A 184 -19.17 1.34 11.02
C PRO A 184 -18.37 0.34 10.18
N ALA A 185 -17.13 0.09 10.58
CA ALA A 185 -16.26 -0.85 9.90
C ALA A 185 -16.57 -2.27 10.39
N ARG A 186 -17.01 -3.16 9.49
CA ARG A 186 -17.26 -4.57 9.82
C ARG A 186 -15.96 -5.35 9.70
N GLU A 187 -15.47 -5.92 10.80
CA GLU A 187 -14.25 -6.73 10.79
C GLU A 187 -14.45 -7.99 9.93
N LEU A 188 -13.69 -8.12 8.83
CA LEU A 188 -13.73 -9.29 7.95
C LEU A 188 -12.77 -10.37 8.45
N VAL A 189 -11.52 -9.97 8.70
CA VAL A 189 -10.43 -10.88 9.07
C VAL A 189 -9.46 -10.18 10.00
N ARG A 190 -9.18 -10.80 11.14
CA ARG A 190 -8.05 -10.45 11.99
C ARG A 190 -7.04 -11.57 12.04
N VAL A 191 -5.80 -11.22 11.72
CA VAL A 191 -4.70 -12.17 11.71
C VAL A 191 -4.02 -12.14 13.09
N PRO A 192 -4.11 -13.21 13.89
CA PRO A 192 -3.55 -13.19 15.23
C PRO A 192 -2.01 -13.14 15.18
N ALA A 193 -1.41 -12.44 16.14
CA ALA A 193 0.05 -12.22 16.18
C ALA A 193 0.86 -13.53 16.11
N ARG A 194 0.38 -14.61 16.76
CA ARG A 194 1.00 -15.95 16.68
C ARG A 194 1.10 -16.48 15.26
N VAL A 195 0.06 -16.30 14.44
CA VAL A 195 0.04 -16.77 13.04
C VAL A 195 1.02 -15.94 12.22
N ILE A 196 1.10 -14.63 12.45
CA ILE A 196 2.08 -13.76 11.80
C ILE A 196 3.51 -14.21 12.14
N ALA A 197 3.82 -14.42 13.42
CA ALA A 197 5.13 -14.87 13.86
C ALA A 197 5.54 -16.20 13.21
N VAL A 198 4.68 -17.22 13.27
CA VAL A 198 4.94 -18.53 12.65
C VAL A 198 5.06 -18.40 11.14
N SER A 199 4.24 -17.58 10.49
CA SER A 199 4.31 -17.35 9.04
C SER A 199 5.65 -16.75 8.61
N LEU A 200 6.20 -15.81 9.39
CA LEU A 200 7.49 -15.18 9.14
C LEU A 200 8.65 -16.14 9.40
N LEU A 201 8.56 -16.98 10.42
CA LEU A 201 9.53 -18.06 10.67
C LEU A 201 9.53 -19.08 9.54
N LEU A 202 8.36 -19.41 8.97
CA LEU A 202 8.24 -20.30 7.81
C LEU A 202 8.54 -19.59 6.48
N MET A 203 8.99 -18.34 6.47
CA MET A 203 9.38 -17.65 5.25
C MET A 203 10.84 -18.01 4.90
N GLY A 204 11.07 -18.43 3.65
CA GLY A 204 12.42 -18.82 3.20
C GLY A 204 13.47 -17.71 3.31
N ALA A 205 13.06 -16.44 3.34
CA ALA A 205 13.98 -15.32 3.58
C ALA A 205 14.62 -15.38 4.98
N THR A 206 13.87 -15.76 6.01
CA THR A 206 14.35 -15.87 7.39
C THR A 206 15.39 -16.99 7.51
N TRP A 207 15.12 -18.14 6.90
CA TRP A 207 16.08 -19.25 6.83
C TRP A 207 17.30 -18.91 5.97
N GLY A 208 17.10 -18.20 4.86
CA GLY A 208 18.19 -17.76 3.99
C GLY A 208 19.16 -16.81 4.71
N SER A 209 18.63 -15.85 5.48
CA SER A 209 19.47 -14.95 6.28
C SER A 209 20.20 -15.66 7.41
N LEU A 210 19.54 -16.61 8.09
CA LEU A 210 20.17 -17.41 9.14
C LEU A 210 21.26 -18.33 8.56
N LEU A 211 20.98 -18.98 7.43
CA LEU A 211 21.96 -19.82 6.73
C LEU A 211 23.17 -18.99 6.31
N ALA A 212 22.96 -17.80 5.73
CA ALA A 212 24.06 -16.90 5.36
C ALA A 212 24.87 -16.47 6.58
N ALA A 213 24.21 -16.16 7.70
CA ALA A 213 24.85 -15.76 8.94
C ALA A 213 25.68 -16.88 9.60
N VAL A 214 25.46 -18.15 9.22
CA VAL A 214 26.29 -19.27 9.67
C VAL A 214 27.36 -19.61 8.63
N VAL A 215 26.97 -19.79 7.37
CA VAL A 215 27.85 -20.26 6.29
C VAL A 215 28.94 -19.24 5.96
N VAL A 216 28.61 -17.95 5.88
CA VAL A 216 29.60 -16.92 5.51
C VAL A 216 30.71 -16.82 6.56
N PRO A 217 30.43 -16.70 7.87
CA PRO A 217 31.48 -16.72 8.88
C PRO A 217 32.28 -18.02 8.92
N SER A 218 31.64 -19.18 8.73
CA SER A 218 32.36 -20.47 8.67
C SER A 218 33.33 -20.56 7.49
N LEU A 219 32.93 -20.10 6.30
CA LEU A 219 33.82 -20.05 5.12
C LEU A 219 34.96 -19.05 5.32
N LEU A 220 34.69 -17.90 5.94
CA LEU A 220 35.73 -16.92 6.27
C LEU A 220 36.73 -17.44 7.29
N TRP A 221 36.27 -18.20 8.29
CA TRP A 221 37.15 -18.88 9.23
C TRP A 221 38.10 -19.84 8.51
N LEU A 222 37.55 -20.71 7.65
CA LEU A 222 38.34 -21.67 6.87
C LEU A 222 39.37 -21.00 5.95
N ALA A 223 39.04 -19.82 5.39
CA ALA A 223 39.93 -19.10 4.50
C ALA A 223 40.99 -18.25 5.23
N THR A 224 40.64 -17.61 6.34
CA THR A 224 41.48 -16.57 6.97
C THR A 224 42.07 -16.98 8.31
N HIS A 225 41.53 -18.00 8.98
CA HIS A 225 41.88 -18.42 10.35
C HIS A 225 41.90 -17.27 11.38
N SER A 226 41.23 -16.15 11.06
CA SER A 226 41.19 -14.96 11.89
C SER A 226 39.85 -14.87 12.59
N LEU A 227 39.87 -14.83 13.93
CA LEU A 227 38.66 -14.67 14.72
C LEU A 227 38.01 -13.30 14.48
N TRP A 228 38.83 -12.27 14.25
CA TRP A 228 38.36 -10.89 14.07
C TRP A 228 37.58 -10.70 12.77
N THR A 229 38.01 -11.33 11.66
CA THR A 229 37.29 -11.26 10.38
C THR A 229 35.93 -11.96 10.46
N VAL A 230 35.89 -13.10 11.16
CA VAL A 230 34.67 -13.86 11.44
C VAL A 230 33.72 -13.03 12.28
N LEU A 231 34.17 -12.45 13.41
CA LEU A 231 33.32 -11.63 14.27
C LEU A 231 32.83 -10.35 13.58
N ALA A 232 33.70 -9.66 12.85
CA ALA A 232 33.36 -8.45 12.10
C ALA A 232 32.30 -8.70 11.02
N THR A 233 32.20 -9.92 10.49
CA THR A 233 31.20 -10.30 9.48
C THR A 233 29.96 -10.96 10.09
N ALA A 234 30.13 -11.82 11.08
CA ALA A 234 29.03 -12.56 11.72
C ALA A 234 28.07 -11.62 12.45
N LEU A 235 28.60 -10.64 13.18
CA LEU A 235 27.78 -9.76 14.01
C LEU A 235 26.80 -8.91 13.17
N PRO A 236 27.22 -8.23 12.07
CA PRO A 236 26.28 -7.54 11.19
C PRO A 236 25.30 -8.47 10.47
N LEU A 237 25.74 -9.67 10.06
CA LEU A 237 24.85 -10.64 9.39
C LEU A 237 23.75 -11.14 10.33
N LEU A 238 24.11 -11.53 11.56
CA LEU A 238 23.16 -11.95 12.58
C LEU A 238 22.25 -10.79 12.99
N GLY A 239 22.82 -9.61 13.23
CA GLY A 239 22.06 -8.38 13.52
C GLY A 239 21.06 -8.06 12.41
N GLY A 240 21.46 -8.15 11.14
CA GLY A 240 20.60 -7.97 9.97
C GLY A 240 19.49 -9.01 9.86
N ALA A 241 19.79 -10.29 10.14
CA ALA A 241 18.80 -11.36 10.15
C ALA A 241 17.73 -11.16 11.23
N VAL A 242 18.14 -10.77 12.44
CA VAL A 242 17.23 -10.49 13.56
C VAL A 242 16.41 -9.23 13.29
N THR A 243 17.06 -8.11 12.99
CA THR A 243 16.38 -6.81 12.76
C THR A 243 15.38 -6.87 11.61
N SER A 244 15.72 -7.52 10.50
CA SER A 244 14.79 -7.69 9.37
C SER A 244 13.59 -8.60 9.69
N SER A 245 13.77 -9.59 10.57
CA SER A 245 12.70 -10.51 10.98
C SER A 245 11.76 -9.84 12.00
N VAL A 246 12.33 -9.19 13.02
CA VAL A 246 11.58 -8.41 14.01
C VAL A 246 10.85 -7.24 13.37
N GLY A 247 11.51 -6.51 12.47
CA GLY A 247 10.90 -5.39 11.74
C GLY A 247 9.69 -5.81 10.90
N ARG A 248 9.76 -6.96 10.21
CA ARG A 248 8.62 -7.54 9.48
C ARG A 248 7.46 -7.91 10.42
N PHE A 249 7.75 -8.46 11.59
CA PHE A 249 6.74 -8.79 12.59
C PHE A 249 6.07 -7.53 13.15
N VAL A 250 6.87 -6.56 13.57
CA VAL A 250 6.41 -5.25 14.08
C VAL A 250 5.50 -4.54 13.07
N ALA A 251 5.87 -4.53 11.79
CA ALA A 251 5.11 -3.86 10.73
C ALA A 251 3.80 -4.57 10.36
N ALA A 252 3.72 -5.88 10.61
CA ALA A 252 2.55 -6.70 10.31
C ALA A 252 1.68 -6.98 11.55
N TYR A 253 2.10 -6.57 12.75
CA TYR A 253 1.41 -6.87 14.00
C TYR A 253 -0.04 -6.37 14.03
N ASP A 254 -0.93 -7.15 14.67
CA ASP A 254 -2.36 -6.86 14.80
C ASP A 254 -3.05 -6.49 13.47
N TRP A 255 -2.75 -7.26 12.42
CA TRP A 255 -3.33 -7.01 11.10
C TRP A 255 -4.82 -7.30 11.11
N THR A 256 -5.61 -6.27 10.84
CA THR A 256 -7.06 -6.34 10.72
C THR A 256 -7.47 -5.83 9.34
N LEU A 257 -8.39 -6.55 8.72
CA LEU A 257 -9.04 -6.17 7.49
C LEU A 257 -10.52 -5.98 7.79
N SER A 258 -11.03 -4.79 7.55
CA SER A 258 -12.44 -4.45 7.76
C SER A 258 -13.07 -3.87 6.51
N GLU A 259 -14.35 -4.11 6.34
CA GLU A 259 -15.17 -3.53 5.28
C GLU A 259 -15.76 -2.20 5.74
N SER A 260 -15.74 -1.19 4.87
CA SER A 260 -16.26 0.15 5.11
C SER A 260 -16.92 0.69 3.84
N PRO A 261 -17.84 1.67 3.93
CA PRO A 261 -18.48 2.26 2.76
C PRO A 261 -17.51 2.89 1.76
N ASP A 262 -16.31 3.28 2.20
CA ASP A 262 -15.28 3.87 1.33
C ASP A 262 -14.38 2.81 0.65
N GLY A 263 -14.45 1.55 1.11
CA GLY A 263 -13.62 0.45 0.64
C GLY A 263 -13.11 -0.46 1.76
N LEU A 264 -12.05 -1.21 1.48
CA LEU A 264 -11.44 -2.11 2.46
C LEU A 264 -10.41 -1.36 3.30
N ARG A 265 -10.60 -1.34 4.62
CA ARG A 265 -9.67 -0.72 5.57
C ARG A 265 -8.72 -1.77 6.13
N ILE A 266 -7.44 -1.42 6.16
CA ILE A 266 -6.35 -2.24 6.68
C ILE A 266 -5.72 -1.49 7.85
N ASP A 267 -5.80 -2.07 9.05
CA ASP A 267 -5.10 -1.56 10.22
C ASP A 267 -4.01 -2.53 10.66
N ARG A 268 -2.80 -2.01 10.88
CA ARG A 268 -1.63 -2.81 11.21
C ARG A 268 -0.54 -2.01 11.90
N GLY A 269 0.34 -2.72 12.59
CA GLY A 269 1.59 -2.19 13.15
C GLY A 269 1.58 -2.14 14.68
N LEU A 270 2.69 -2.57 15.28
CA LEU A 270 2.91 -2.47 16.72
C LEU A 270 3.40 -1.08 17.08
N LEU A 271 4.53 -0.69 16.48
CA LEU A 271 5.16 0.60 16.74
C LEU A 271 4.39 1.72 16.02
N ASP A 272 4.37 1.65 14.70
CA ASP A 272 3.66 2.61 13.86
C ASP A 272 2.33 2.00 13.41
N ARG A 273 1.23 2.38 14.08
CA ARG A 273 -0.14 1.96 13.71
C ARG A 273 -0.54 2.70 12.44
N THR A 274 -0.74 1.98 11.35
CA THR A 274 -1.13 2.55 10.05
C THR A 274 -2.56 2.14 9.74
N HIS A 275 -3.39 3.12 9.37
CA HIS A 275 -4.75 2.98 8.89
C HIS A 275 -4.77 3.33 7.40
N GLU A 276 -4.99 2.34 6.55
CA GLU A 276 -4.95 2.48 5.10
C GLU A 276 -6.26 2.02 4.47
N THR A 277 -6.69 2.67 3.39
CA THR A 277 -7.95 2.32 2.71
C THR A 277 -7.71 1.98 1.25
N VAL A 278 -8.12 0.77 0.89
CA VAL A 278 -8.01 0.23 -0.46
C VAL A 278 -9.38 0.31 -1.12
N PRO A 279 -9.59 1.24 -2.06
CA PRO A 279 -10.83 1.31 -2.82
C PRO A 279 -10.91 0.14 -3.81
N PRO A 280 -11.93 -0.73 -3.73
CA PRO A 280 -11.99 -1.97 -4.52
C PRO A 280 -12.03 -1.73 -6.02
N GLY A 281 -12.68 -0.65 -6.49
CA GLY A 281 -12.72 -0.29 -7.92
C GLY A 281 -11.34 0.03 -8.53
N ARG A 282 -10.35 0.38 -7.71
CA ARG A 282 -8.97 0.66 -8.17
C ARG A 282 -8.05 -0.55 -8.17
N VAL A 283 -8.51 -1.69 -7.66
CA VAL A 283 -7.75 -2.94 -7.67
C VAL A 283 -7.66 -3.44 -9.11
N GLN A 284 -6.44 -3.52 -9.63
CA GLN A 284 -6.15 -3.93 -11.01
C GLN A 284 -5.84 -5.43 -11.08
N THR A 285 -4.98 -5.89 -10.18
CA THR A 285 -4.52 -7.28 -10.13
C THR A 285 -4.51 -7.75 -8.68
N VAL A 286 -4.91 -9.00 -8.47
CA VAL A 286 -4.79 -9.70 -7.18
C VAL A 286 -3.76 -10.80 -7.34
N ARG A 287 -2.83 -10.96 -6.39
CA ARG A 287 -1.86 -12.05 -6.39
C ARG A 287 -1.95 -12.88 -5.13
N ILE A 288 -2.08 -14.18 -5.31
CA ILE A 288 -1.99 -15.17 -4.24
C ILE A 288 -0.57 -15.71 -4.22
N VAL A 289 0.13 -15.53 -3.11
CA VAL A 289 1.52 -15.95 -2.91
C VAL A 289 1.57 -17.10 -1.91
N GLU A 290 2.08 -18.24 -2.37
CA GLU A 290 2.20 -19.48 -1.59
C GLU A 290 3.67 -19.91 -1.49
N PRO A 291 4.38 -19.54 -0.40
CA PRO A 291 5.73 -20.04 -0.11
C PRO A 291 5.78 -21.56 0.10
N LEU A 292 6.93 -22.19 -0.18
CA LEU A 292 7.10 -23.65 -0.13
C LEU A 292 6.73 -24.24 1.23
N LEU A 293 7.24 -23.65 2.31
CA LEU A 293 7.03 -24.15 3.67
C LEU A 293 5.56 -23.97 4.11
N TRP A 294 4.91 -22.89 3.68
CA TRP A 294 3.49 -22.62 3.94
C TRP A 294 2.56 -23.60 3.24
N ARG A 295 2.98 -24.15 2.09
CA ARG A 295 2.23 -25.19 1.37
C ARG A 295 2.26 -26.55 2.06
N ARG A 296 3.28 -26.80 2.89
CA ARG A 296 3.47 -28.07 3.58
C ARG A 296 2.89 -28.05 4.99
N TRP A 297 2.84 -26.88 5.60
CA TRP A 297 2.28 -26.69 6.93
C TRP A 297 0.77 -26.46 6.88
N ARG A 298 0.02 -27.07 7.81
CA ARG A 298 -1.44 -26.89 7.90
C ARG A 298 -1.79 -25.56 8.55
N ALA A 299 -2.60 -24.77 7.87
CA ALA A 299 -3.14 -23.55 8.46
C ALA A 299 -4.04 -23.87 9.68
N PRO A 300 -3.79 -23.28 10.87
CA PRO A 300 -4.71 -23.40 11.99
C PRO A 300 -6.09 -22.84 11.61
N GLY A 301 -7.15 -23.58 11.90
CA GLY A 301 -8.52 -23.17 11.55
C GLY A 301 -8.94 -23.47 10.10
N ALA A 302 -8.11 -24.13 9.28
CA ALA A 302 -8.56 -24.70 8.01
C ALA A 302 -9.47 -25.92 8.29
N GLY A 303 -10.78 -25.68 8.32
CA GLY A 303 -11.82 -26.69 8.57
C GLY A 303 -12.07 -27.56 7.34
N GLY A 304 -12.46 -28.83 7.55
CA GLY A 304 -12.96 -29.72 6.50
C GLY A 304 -11.91 -30.63 5.80
N PRO A 305 -12.26 -31.88 5.47
CA PRO A 305 -11.50 -32.70 4.52
C PRO A 305 -11.68 -32.17 3.09
N GLY A 306 -10.58 -31.85 2.40
CA GLY A 306 -10.57 -31.35 1.02
C GLY A 306 -10.22 -29.86 0.86
N THR A 307 -10.15 -29.13 1.98
CA THR A 307 -9.90 -27.69 1.99
C THR A 307 -8.41 -27.35 1.85
N GLY A 308 -8.13 -26.19 1.25
CA GLY A 308 -6.79 -25.74 0.89
C GLY A 308 -5.84 -25.77 2.10
N ARG A 309 -4.93 -26.75 2.13
CA ARG A 309 -4.16 -27.10 3.35
C ARG A 309 -3.19 -26.02 3.84
N GLY A 310 -2.83 -25.04 3.02
CA GLY A 310 -1.72 -24.12 3.28
C GLY A 310 -2.11 -22.68 3.56
N TRP A 311 -1.16 -21.95 4.14
CA TRP A 311 -1.22 -20.50 4.23
C TRP A 311 -0.92 -19.83 2.90
N VAL A 312 -1.59 -18.72 2.64
CA VAL A 312 -1.37 -17.87 1.48
C VAL A 312 -1.27 -16.41 1.92
N ARG A 313 -0.49 -15.63 1.17
CA ARG A 313 -0.46 -14.17 1.26
C ARG A 313 -1.24 -13.59 0.08
N VAL A 314 -2.08 -12.61 0.33
CA VAL A 314 -2.81 -11.89 -0.73
C VAL A 314 -2.18 -10.53 -0.94
N GLU A 315 -1.67 -10.31 -2.13
CA GLU A 315 -1.10 -9.06 -2.60
C GLU A 315 -2.04 -8.39 -3.63
N LEU A 316 -2.03 -7.06 -3.69
CA LEU A 316 -2.83 -6.28 -4.63
C LEU A 316 -1.92 -5.39 -5.48
N ASP A 317 -2.35 -5.11 -6.70
CA ASP A 317 -1.88 -3.94 -7.44
C ASP A 317 -3.04 -2.97 -7.55
N VAL A 318 -2.90 -1.82 -6.89
CA VAL A 318 -3.91 -0.77 -6.85
C VAL A 318 -3.41 0.40 -7.67
N ALA A 319 -4.26 0.95 -8.53
CA ALA A 319 -3.92 2.15 -9.29
C ALA A 319 -3.65 3.32 -8.33
N GLY A 320 -2.47 3.93 -8.44
CA GLY A 320 -2.07 5.10 -7.64
C GLY A 320 -1.63 4.81 -6.20
N SER A 321 -1.64 3.55 -5.74
CA SER A 321 -1.14 3.18 -4.41
C SER A 321 0.09 2.28 -4.48
N SER A 322 1.02 2.52 -3.55
CA SER A 322 2.21 1.69 -3.35
C SER A 322 1.95 0.49 -2.45
N ASN A 323 0.80 0.42 -1.78
CA ASN A 323 0.49 -0.73 -0.95
C ASN A 323 0.10 -1.90 -1.83
N SER A 324 0.77 -3.00 -1.53
CA SER A 324 0.68 -4.22 -2.29
C SER A 324 0.23 -5.40 -1.46
N VAL A 325 -0.13 -5.23 -0.17
CA VAL A 325 -0.50 -6.33 0.71
C VAL A 325 -1.89 -6.10 1.27
N LEU A 326 -2.80 -7.04 0.99
CA LEU A 326 -4.15 -7.08 1.57
C LEU A 326 -4.20 -7.96 2.81
N LEU A 327 -3.67 -9.18 2.68
CA LEU A 327 -3.59 -10.15 3.78
C LEU A 327 -2.16 -10.70 3.86
N PRO A 328 -1.45 -10.51 4.99
CA PRO A 328 -0.06 -10.92 5.12
C PRO A 328 0.06 -12.44 5.16
N VAL A 329 -0.92 -13.10 5.77
CA VAL A 329 -1.10 -14.55 5.89
C VAL A 329 -2.56 -14.85 6.21
N ALA A 330 -3.17 -15.77 5.47
CA ALA A 330 -4.48 -16.32 5.75
C ALA A 330 -4.57 -17.77 5.24
N PRO A 331 -5.48 -18.61 5.80
CA PRO A 331 -5.91 -19.82 5.13
C PRO A 331 -6.43 -19.51 3.73
N ARG A 332 -6.20 -20.43 2.78
CA ARG A 332 -6.55 -20.21 1.37
C ARG A 332 -8.04 -19.88 1.16
N GLU A 333 -8.92 -20.49 1.92
CA GLU A 333 -10.37 -20.28 1.81
C GLU A 333 -10.80 -18.89 2.23
N ILE A 334 -10.23 -18.39 3.33
CA ILE A 334 -10.46 -17.02 3.81
C ILE A 334 -9.89 -16.02 2.79
N ALA A 335 -8.73 -16.32 2.20
CA ALA A 335 -8.18 -15.50 1.13
C ALA A 335 -9.11 -15.47 -0.10
N GLU A 336 -9.60 -16.62 -0.55
CA GLU A 336 -10.53 -16.71 -1.68
C GLU A 336 -11.86 -16.00 -1.40
N SER A 337 -12.38 -16.11 -0.17
CA SER A 337 -13.58 -15.39 0.25
C SER A 337 -13.35 -13.88 0.19
N VAL A 338 -12.26 -13.35 0.74
CA VAL A 338 -11.91 -11.92 0.68
C VAL A 338 -11.71 -11.46 -0.78
N ILE A 339 -11.05 -12.26 -1.61
CA ILE A 339 -10.81 -11.91 -3.03
C ILE A 339 -12.12 -11.74 -3.80
N SER A 340 -13.12 -12.59 -3.55
CA SER A 340 -14.41 -12.47 -4.25
C SER A 340 -15.22 -11.24 -3.80
N ARG A 341 -14.86 -10.60 -2.68
CA ARG A 341 -15.45 -9.33 -2.22
C ARG A 341 -14.73 -8.14 -2.86
N VAL A 342 -13.40 -8.22 -2.95
CA VAL A 342 -12.57 -7.22 -3.64
C VAL A 342 -12.91 -7.17 -5.14
N LEU A 343 -13.06 -8.33 -5.76
CA LEU A 343 -13.36 -8.51 -7.17
C LEU A 343 -14.68 -9.31 -7.32
N PRO A 344 -15.84 -8.64 -7.35
CA PRO A 344 -17.13 -9.30 -7.48
C PRO A 344 -17.22 -10.13 -8.78
N GLY A 345 -17.72 -11.35 -8.69
CA GLY A 345 -17.86 -12.26 -9.84
C GLY A 345 -16.56 -12.95 -10.27
N VAL A 346 -15.46 -12.73 -9.55
CA VAL A 346 -14.19 -13.43 -9.77
C VAL A 346 -14.11 -14.66 -8.86
N ALA A 347 -14.02 -15.84 -9.48
CA ALA A 347 -13.67 -17.07 -8.81
C ALA A 347 -12.17 -17.36 -9.02
N VAL A 348 -11.48 -17.74 -7.95
CA VAL A 348 -10.09 -18.16 -8.04
C VAL A 348 -10.04 -19.54 -8.69
N PRO A 349 -9.33 -19.74 -9.81
CA PRO A 349 -9.27 -21.03 -10.45
C PRO A 349 -8.54 -22.04 -9.58
N GLU A 350 -9.06 -23.27 -9.55
CA GLU A 350 -8.39 -24.38 -8.89
C GLU A 350 -7.01 -24.64 -9.48
N THR A 351 -6.12 -25.24 -8.69
CA THR A 351 -4.75 -25.51 -9.15
C THR A 351 -4.71 -26.57 -10.27
N SER A 352 -5.72 -27.44 -10.32
CA SER A 352 -5.94 -28.50 -11.32
C SER A 352 -6.25 -27.95 -12.72
N SER A 353 -6.97 -26.82 -12.80
CA SER A 353 -7.39 -26.21 -14.07
C SER A 353 -6.31 -25.37 -14.75
N LEU A 354 -5.15 -25.18 -14.11
CA LEU A 354 -4.02 -24.44 -14.66
C LEU A 354 -3.27 -25.27 -15.73
N ALA A 355 -3.43 -24.90 -17.00
CA ALA A 355 -2.72 -25.48 -18.13
C ALA A 355 -1.20 -25.27 -17.99
N ARG A 356 -0.44 -26.36 -18.04
CA ARG A 356 1.03 -26.35 -17.93
C ARG A 356 1.69 -26.03 -19.28
N PRO A 357 2.92 -25.47 -19.28
CA PRO A 357 3.69 -25.35 -20.51
C PRO A 357 3.86 -26.70 -21.24
N PRO A 358 4.02 -26.72 -22.57
CA PRO A 358 4.41 -27.91 -23.31
C PRO A 358 5.78 -28.42 -22.83
N ARG A 359 6.07 -29.71 -23.04
CA ARG A 359 7.33 -30.33 -22.62
C ARG A 359 8.58 -29.67 -23.23
N GLY A 360 8.45 -29.07 -24.41
CA GLY A 360 9.51 -28.29 -25.07
C GLY A 360 10.02 -27.11 -24.23
N ALA A 361 9.19 -26.56 -23.35
CA ALA A 361 9.55 -25.47 -22.43
C ALA A 361 10.70 -25.84 -21.47
N ARG A 362 11.01 -27.14 -21.30
CA ARG A 362 12.16 -27.60 -20.51
C ARG A 362 13.49 -27.11 -21.09
N TRP A 363 13.59 -26.87 -22.39
CA TRP A 363 14.82 -26.41 -23.01
C TRP A 363 15.07 -24.92 -22.77
N CYS A 364 14.01 -24.14 -22.63
CA CYS A 364 14.11 -22.73 -22.23
C CYS A 364 14.29 -22.58 -20.71
N ALA A 365 13.66 -23.45 -19.91
CA ALA A 365 13.66 -23.35 -18.45
C ALA A 365 13.55 -24.73 -17.78
N PRO A 366 14.63 -25.51 -17.64
CA PRO A 366 14.60 -26.96 -17.35
C PRO A 366 13.88 -27.35 -16.07
N VAL A 367 14.00 -26.53 -15.03
CA VAL A 367 13.36 -26.77 -13.74
C VAL A 367 12.13 -25.87 -13.58
N ARG A 368 12.28 -24.58 -13.88
CA ARG A 368 11.29 -23.53 -13.56
C ARG A 368 9.97 -23.68 -14.32
N TRP A 369 9.96 -24.32 -15.50
CA TRP A 369 8.75 -24.49 -16.30
C TRP A 369 7.62 -25.23 -15.57
N ARG A 370 7.95 -26.17 -14.67
CA ARG A 370 6.96 -26.89 -13.82
C ARG A 370 6.18 -25.94 -12.89
N GLY A 371 6.75 -24.77 -12.60
CA GLY A 371 6.16 -23.71 -11.80
C GLY A 371 5.17 -22.82 -12.57
N TYR A 372 5.12 -22.92 -13.90
CA TYR A 372 4.24 -22.10 -14.72
C TYR A 372 2.88 -22.75 -14.94
N GLY A 373 1.84 -21.93 -15.03
CA GLY A 373 0.50 -22.36 -15.38
C GLY A 373 -0.35 -21.19 -15.82
N VAL A 374 -1.37 -21.43 -16.64
CA VAL A 374 -2.35 -20.42 -17.05
C VAL A 374 -3.74 -21.01 -16.94
N ALA A 375 -4.71 -20.21 -16.50
CA ALA A 375 -6.13 -20.54 -16.59
C ALA A 375 -6.87 -19.27 -17.02
N VAL A 376 -7.83 -19.42 -17.93
CA VAL A 376 -8.66 -18.30 -18.37
C VAL A 376 -10.11 -18.68 -18.16
N THR A 377 -10.71 -18.08 -17.14
CA THR A 377 -12.13 -18.28 -16.80
C THR A 377 -13.00 -17.30 -17.57
N GLY A 378 -14.31 -17.25 -17.30
CA GLY A 378 -15.20 -16.26 -17.91
C GLY A 378 -14.91 -14.83 -17.45
N THR A 379 -14.38 -14.64 -16.24
CA THR A 379 -14.20 -13.31 -15.62
C THR A 379 -12.75 -12.92 -15.40
N VAL A 380 -11.83 -13.88 -15.25
CA VAL A 380 -10.41 -13.62 -15.03
C VAL A 380 -9.45 -14.39 -15.91
N PHE A 381 -8.36 -13.71 -16.25
CA PHE A 381 -7.10 -14.29 -16.69
C PHE A 381 -6.19 -14.56 -15.49
N ALA A 382 -5.80 -15.80 -15.30
CA ALA A 382 -4.96 -16.23 -14.19
C ALA A 382 -3.63 -16.81 -14.69
N ALA A 383 -2.51 -16.30 -14.19
CA ALA A 383 -1.19 -16.81 -14.51
C ALA A 383 -0.42 -17.17 -13.24
N ARG A 384 0.10 -18.40 -13.20
CA ARG A 384 0.93 -18.92 -12.12
C ARG A 384 2.39 -18.92 -12.52
N HIS A 385 3.26 -18.51 -11.61
CA HIS A 385 4.71 -18.66 -11.76
C HIS A 385 5.42 -19.01 -10.44
N GLY A 386 6.62 -19.58 -10.57
CA GLY A 386 7.49 -19.94 -9.44
C GLY A 386 7.30 -21.37 -8.91
N LEU A 387 8.38 -21.93 -8.37
CA LEU A 387 8.42 -23.28 -7.79
C LEU A 387 8.42 -23.24 -6.27
N LEU A 388 9.44 -22.59 -5.69
CA LEU A 388 9.62 -22.44 -4.25
C LEU A 388 8.67 -21.40 -3.66
N ARG A 389 8.34 -20.36 -4.43
CA ARG A 389 7.34 -19.37 -4.07
C ARG A 389 6.38 -19.29 -5.23
N ARG A 390 5.26 -20.01 -5.13
CA ARG A 390 4.22 -19.97 -6.15
C ARG A 390 3.49 -18.65 -6.02
N ARG A 391 3.29 -17.97 -7.14
CA ARG A 391 2.52 -16.73 -7.22
C ARG A 391 1.47 -16.95 -8.30
N LEU A 392 0.20 -16.76 -7.97
CA LEU A 392 -0.92 -16.82 -8.88
C LEU A 392 -1.48 -15.40 -9.00
N ALA A 393 -1.29 -14.76 -10.15
CA ALA A 393 -1.86 -13.45 -10.44
C ALA A 393 -3.20 -13.61 -11.15
N LEU A 394 -4.19 -12.84 -10.72
CA LEU A 394 -5.56 -12.82 -11.22
C LEU A 394 -5.85 -11.42 -11.76
N VAL A 395 -6.20 -11.36 -13.05
CA VAL A 395 -6.53 -10.12 -13.76
C VAL A 395 -7.95 -10.24 -14.32
N PRO A 396 -8.90 -9.41 -13.87
CA PRO A 396 -10.21 -9.31 -14.50
C PRO A 396 -10.10 -8.88 -15.95
N HIS A 397 -10.84 -9.52 -16.86
CA HIS A 397 -10.82 -9.15 -18.28
C HIS A 397 -11.16 -7.67 -18.51
N ALA A 398 -12.06 -7.12 -17.68
CA ALA A 398 -12.43 -5.70 -17.70
C ALA A 398 -11.27 -4.74 -17.40
N LYS A 399 -10.25 -5.17 -16.64
CA LYS A 399 -9.11 -4.34 -16.21
C LYS A 399 -7.86 -4.52 -17.09
N VAL A 400 -7.96 -5.35 -18.14
CA VAL A 400 -6.89 -5.54 -19.13
C VAL A 400 -6.83 -4.34 -20.08
N GLN A 401 -5.66 -3.74 -20.20
CA GLN A 401 -5.40 -2.60 -21.09
C GLN A 401 -4.89 -3.08 -22.45
N SER A 402 -3.79 -3.84 -22.45
CA SER A 402 -3.19 -4.44 -23.64
C SER A 402 -2.85 -5.90 -23.43
N VAL A 403 -2.81 -6.65 -24.53
CA VAL A 403 -2.32 -8.02 -24.56
C VAL A 403 -1.22 -8.08 -25.61
N ARG A 404 -0.07 -8.63 -25.25
CA ARG A 404 1.11 -8.72 -26.11
C ARG A 404 1.59 -10.15 -26.19
N LEU A 405 2.04 -10.55 -27.38
CA LEU A 405 2.77 -11.80 -27.60
C LEU A 405 4.26 -11.44 -27.72
N THR A 406 5.09 -12.07 -26.89
CA THR A 406 6.54 -11.91 -26.95
C THR A 406 7.17 -13.27 -27.18
N GLN A 407 8.09 -13.35 -28.14
CA GLN A 407 8.80 -14.58 -28.45
C GLN A 407 10.27 -14.24 -28.72
N GLY A 408 11.15 -14.66 -27.82
CA GLY A 408 12.59 -14.52 -28.02
C GLY A 408 13.14 -15.51 -29.06
N PRO A 409 14.39 -15.32 -29.56
CA PRO A 409 15.01 -16.24 -30.52
C PRO A 409 15.05 -17.69 -30.05
N TRP A 410 15.37 -17.91 -28.77
CA TRP A 410 15.38 -19.24 -28.16
C TRP A 410 13.99 -19.84 -27.99
N GLU A 411 12.99 -19.02 -27.68
CA GLU A 411 11.61 -19.47 -27.54
C GLU A 411 11.04 -19.87 -28.91
N ARG A 412 11.39 -19.13 -29.95
CA ARG A 412 11.08 -19.45 -31.35
C ARG A 412 11.68 -20.79 -31.78
N LEU A 413 12.93 -21.09 -31.41
CA LEU A 413 13.57 -22.38 -31.71
C LEU A 413 12.79 -23.56 -31.12
N TRP A 414 12.23 -23.39 -29.91
CA TRP A 414 11.52 -24.45 -29.20
C TRP A 414 9.99 -24.38 -29.35
N GLY A 415 9.47 -23.53 -30.24
CA GLY A 415 8.05 -23.41 -30.53
C GLY A 415 7.22 -22.95 -29.32
N VAL A 416 7.79 -22.10 -28.46
CA VAL A 416 7.12 -21.50 -27.31
C VAL A 416 7.09 -19.98 -27.39
N ALA A 417 6.15 -19.34 -26.69
CA ALA A 417 6.03 -17.89 -26.60
C ALA A 417 5.39 -17.48 -25.25
N ASP A 418 5.62 -16.23 -24.87
CA ASP A 418 5.03 -15.61 -23.68
C ASP A 418 3.84 -14.73 -24.08
N VAL A 419 2.72 -14.88 -23.38
CA VAL A 419 1.57 -13.96 -23.50
C VAL A 419 1.54 -13.03 -22.30
N GLN A 420 1.66 -11.74 -22.55
CA GLN A 420 1.69 -10.69 -21.54
C GLN A 420 0.36 -9.95 -21.54
N VAL A 421 -0.24 -9.80 -20.36
CA VAL A 421 -1.45 -9.03 -20.12
C VAL A 421 -1.07 -7.83 -19.27
N ASP A 422 -1.18 -6.64 -19.84
CA ASP A 422 -0.90 -5.40 -19.14
C ASP A 422 -2.18 -4.85 -18.52
N THR A 423 -2.08 -4.42 -17.27
CA THR A 423 -3.15 -3.76 -16.53
C THR A 423 -2.78 -2.32 -16.25
N GLY A 424 -3.75 -1.54 -15.75
CA GLY A 424 -3.43 -0.25 -15.15
C GLY A 424 -2.34 -0.35 -14.07
N ALA A 425 -1.72 0.79 -13.75
CA ALA A 425 -0.62 0.91 -12.79
C ALA A 425 0.74 0.30 -13.24
N ASN A 426 0.99 0.22 -14.55
CA ASN A 426 2.24 -0.29 -15.14
C ASN A 426 2.61 -1.70 -14.64
N LYS A 427 1.61 -2.58 -14.53
CA LYS A 427 1.79 -3.98 -14.13
C LYS A 427 1.49 -4.90 -15.30
N THR A 428 2.28 -5.98 -15.38
CA THR A 428 2.16 -6.98 -16.43
C THR A 428 2.08 -8.37 -15.79
N VAL A 429 1.10 -9.15 -16.22
CA VAL A 429 0.93 -10.56 -15.85
C VAL A 429 1.25 -11.43 -17.06
N THR A 430 2.20 -12.34 -16.91
CA THR A 430 2.73 -13.14 -18.03
C THR A 430 2.33 -14.62 -17.91
N ALA A 431 1.65 -15.14 -18.92
CA ALA A 431 1.53 -16.58 -19.15
C ALA A 431 2.77 -17.07 -19.91
N ARG A 432 3.71 -17.66 -19.17
CA ARG A 432 5.04 -18.03 -19.69
C ARG A 432 5.08 -19.35 -20.43
N LEU A 433 5.94 -19.40 -21.45
CA LEU A 433 6.33 -20.57 -22.24
C LEU A 433 5.12 -21.37 -22.73
N ARG A 434 4.14 -20.70 -23.35
CA ARG A 434 3.00 -21.35 -24.02
C ARG A 434 3.45 -21.90 -25.37
N GLY A 435 2.84 -22.96 -25.87
CA GLY A 435 3.12 -23.38 -27.26
C GLY A 435 2.71 -22.26 -28.23
N THR A 436 3.46 -21.99 -29.30
CA THR A 436 3.21 -20.83 -30.19
C THR A 436 1.76 -20.73 -30.64
N GLY A 437 1.16 -21.82 -31.13
CA GLY A 437 -0.26 -21.82 -31.54
C GLY A 437 -1.25 -21.66 -30.38
N GLU A 438 -0.92 -22.13 -29.18
CA GLU A 438 -1.72 -21.86 -27.97
C GLU A 438 -1.62 -20.38 -27.59
N ALA A 439 -0.44 -19.79 -27.66
CA ALA A 439 -0.15 -18.40 -27.33
C ALA A 439 -0.89 -17.43 -28.26
N GLU A 440 -0.90 -17.69 -29.56
CA GLU A 440 -1.65 -16.90 -30.55
C GLU A 440 -3.17 -16.98 -30.34
N ARG A 441 -3.70 -18.18 -30.07
CA ARG A 441 -5.13 -18.32 -29.71
C ARG A 441 -5.45 -17.57 -28.43
N LEU A 442 -4.61 -17.72 -27.40
CA LEU A 442 -4.75 -17.05 -26.12
C LEU A 442 -4.74 -15.53 -26.28
N LEU A 443 -3.84 -14.98 -27.11
CA LEU A 443 -3.79 -13.56 -27.45
C LEU A 443 -5.13 -13.06 -28.02
N ARG A 444 -5.66 -13.73 -29.06
CA ARG A 444 -6.90 -13.34 -29.74
C ARG A 444 -8.10 -13.44 -28.82
N THR A 445 -8.29 -14.59 -28.18
CA THR A 445 -9.43 -14.83 -27.26
C THR A 445 -9.36 -13.90 -26.06
N GLN A 446 -8.17 -13.60 -25.52
CA GLN A 446 -8.04 -12.66 -24.41
C GLN A 446 -8.38 -11.22 -24.84
N ALA A 447 -8.00 -10.81 -26.05
CA ALA A 447 -8.35 -9.48 -26.57
C ALA A 447 -9.88 -9.32 -26.71
N GLU A 448 -10.57 -10.36 -27.19
CA GLU A 448 -12.04 -10.39 -27.28
C GLU A 448 -12.72 -10.35 -25.91
N ARG A 449 -12.28 -11.18 -24.97
CA ARG A 449 -12.80 -11.18 -23.58
C ARG A 449 -12.58 -9.85 -22.89
N SER A 450 -11.44 -9.20 -23.14
CA SER A 450 -11.14 -7.88 -22.57
C SER A 450 -12.07 -6.80 -23.12
N ARG A 451 -12.41 -6.85 -24.41
CA ARG A 451 -13.40 -5.92 -25.00
C ARG A 451 -14.80 -6.15 -24.44
N THR A 452 -15.23 -7.41 -24.33
CA THR A 452 -16.55 -7.78 -23.80
C THR A 452 -16.67 -7.43 -22.32
N GLY A 453 -15.67 -7.81 -21.51
CA GLY A 453 -15.65 -7.53 -20.08
C GLY A 453 -15.64 -6.05 -19.73
N ARG A 454 -15.10 -5.16 -20.59
CA ARG A 454 -15.20 -3.70 -20.38
C ARG A 454 -16.61 -3.16 -20.65
N ARG A 455 -17.37 -3.77 -21.55
CA ARG A 455 -18.76 -3.37 -21.85
C ARG A 455 -19.71 -3.81 -20.74
N ASP A 456 -19.48 -4.99 -20.17
CA ASP A 456 -20.33 -5.58 -19.14
C ASP A 456 -19.93 -5.16 -17.71
N ALA A 457 -18.81 -4.45 -17.57
CA ALA A 457 -18.34 -3.98 -16.26
C ALA A 457 -19.32 -2.98 -15.67
N ARG A 458 -19.90 -3.34 -14.52
CA ARG A 458 -20.72 -2.41 -13.73
C ARG A 458 -19.86 -1.20 -13.29
N PRO A 459 -20.45 0.01 -13.17
CA PRO A 459 -19.76 1.16 -12.61
C PRO A 459 -19.15 0.81 -11.25
N ASP A 460 -17.91 1.27 -11.01
CA ASP A 460 -17.15 1.08 -9.77
C ASP A 460 -17.72 1.96 -8.63
N ARG A 461 -19.03 1.86 -8.35
CA ARG A 461 -19.72 2.62 -7.31
C ARG A 461 -19.93 1.74 -6.08
N TRP A 462 -18.88 1.65 -5.27
CA TRP A 462 -18.87 0.87 -4.03
C TRP A 462 -19.84 1.45 -2.99
N MET A 463 -19.89 2.78 -2.85
CA MET A 463 -20.77 3.50 -1.92
C MET A 463 -22.28 3.30 -2.19
N GLU A 464 -22.69 3.15 -3.45
CA GLU A 464 -24.13 3.01 -3.78
C GLU A 464 -24.71 1.65 -3.40
N ARG A 465 -23.88 0.61 -3.24
CA ARG A 465 -24.37 -0.75 -2.93
C ARG A 465 -24.86 -0.91 -1.49
N GLU A 466 -24.27 -0.18 -0.54
CA GLU A 466 -24.71 -0.24 0.86
C GLU A 466 -25.95 0.61 1.13
N GLY A 467 -26.13 1.72 0.40
CA GLY A 467 -27.34 2.55 0.50
C GLY A 467 -28.64 1.83 0.13
N GLN A 468 -28.55 0.75 -0.66
CA GLN A 468 -29.71 -0.10 -1.04
C GLN A 468 -29.94 -1.28 -0.09
N ALA A 469 -29.00 -1.57 0.82
CA ALA A 469 -29.09 -2.70 1.75
C ALA A 469 -29.67 -2.33 3.12
N ALA A 470 -30.02 -1.06 3.36
CA ALA A 470 -30.76 -0.65 4.56
C ALA A 470 -32.25 -1.00 4.38
N PRO A 471 -32.82 -1.96 5.13
CA PRO A 471 -34.24 -2.21 5.07
C PRO A 471 -34.97 -0.99 5.66
N ALA A 472 -35.88 -0.43 4.88
CA ALA A 472 -36.87 0.53 5.35
C ALA A 472 -37.72 -0.15 6.44
N THR A 473 -37.31 0.02 7.69
CA THR A 473 -38.14 -0.29 8.85
C THR A 473 -39.10 0.87 8.98
N GLY A 474 -40.17 0.84 8.18
CA GLY A 474 -41.36 1.63 8.44
C GLY A 474 -41.95 1.21 9.79
N PRO A 475 -42.50 2.14 10.59
CA PRO A 475 -43.12 1.79 11.86
C PRO A 475 -44.36 0.94 11.58
N SER A 476 -44.30 -0.35 11.92
CA SER A 476 -45.48 -1.23 11.89
C SER A 476 -46.39 -0.83 13.05
N GLU A 477 -47.51 -0.23 12.69
CA GLU A 477 -48.70 -0.05 13.53
C GLU A 477 -49.02 -1.35 14.28
N ALA A 478 -49.05 -1.25 15.61
CA ALA A 478 -49.51 -2.32 16.48
C ALA A 478 -51.04 -2.35 16.47
N ALA A 479 -51.62 -3.19 15.61
CA ALA A 479 -53.02 -3.57 15.71
C ALA A 479 -53.16 -4.65 16.79
N GLY A 480 -53.78 -4.27 17.90
CA GLY A 480 -54.15 -5.19 18.97
C GLY A 480 -55.26 -6.16 18.54
N ALA A 481 -55.12 -7.41 18.95
CA ALA A 481 -56.24 -8.33 19.13
C ALA A 481 -55.93 -9.18 20.36
N GLY A 482 -56.65 -8.88 21.45
CA GLY A 482 -56.62 -9.67 22.67
C GLY A 482 -57.39 -10.97 22.50
N GLN A 483 -56.69 -12.07 22.81
CA GLN A 483 -57.08 -13.21 23.65
C GLN A 483 -58.37 -14.03 23.34
N PRO A 484 -58.38 -15.32 23.78
CA PRO A 484 -59.02 -16.46 23.10
C PRO A 484 -60.54 -16.59 23.27
#